data_AF-A0A355RW75-F1
#
_entry.id   AF-A0A355RW75-F1
#
_cell.length_a   1.000
_cell.length_b   1.000
_cell.length_c   1.000
_cell.angle_alpha   90.00
_cell.angle_beta   90.00
_cell.angle_gamma   90.00
#
_symmetry.space_group_name_H-M   'P 1'
#
loop_
_entity.id
_entity.type
_entity.pdbx_description
1 polymer ?
#
loop_
_entity_poly.entity_id
_entity_poly.type
_entity_poly.pdbx_seq_one_letter_code
_entity_poly.pdbx_strand_id
1 'polypeptide(L)'
;MLMPIMGNLSYVLYALVSMFGAFLVMKQSMSVGNIASFLQYTRTISRPITMVSNQLNTLFAALAGAERIFNILDEEVETDSGDVMLVKDDAGKKSSCWKVPKEGNGYEYVPLKGFITFKDVDFG
;
A
#
# COMPACT_ATOMS: atom_id res chain seq x y z
N MET A 1 8.35 -4.55 -10.95
CA MET A 1 9.70 -4.29 -11.51
C MET A 1 10.66 -5.49 -11.43
N LEU A 2 10.26 -6.66 -10.93
CA LEU A 2 11.15 -7.82 -10.76
C LEU A 2 11.36 -8.65 -12.04
N MET A 3 10.43 -8.60 -12.99
CA MET A 3 10.45 -9.43 -14.21
C MET A 3 11.73 -9.25 -15.07
N PRO A 4 12.22 -8.02 -15.37
CA PRO A 4 13.47 -7.85 -16.12
C PRO A 4 14.73 -8.24 -15.32
N ILE A 5 14.71 -8.14 -13.99
CA ILE A 5 15.82 -8.58 -13.13
C ILE A 5 15.93 -10.11 -13.17
N MET A 6 14.80 -10.81 -13.10
CA MET A 6 14.78 -12.28 -13.16
C MET A 6 15.27 -12.83 -14.51
N GLY A 7 14.94 -12.16 -15.61
CA GLY A 7 15.46 -12.52 -16.95
C GLY A 7 16.99 -12.41 -17.02
N ASN A 8 17.54 -11.27 -16.59
CA ASN A 8 19.00 -11.05 -16.58
C ASN A 8 19.72 -12.01 -15.62
N LEU A 9 19.15 -12.27 -14.45
CA LEU A 9 19.70 -13.22 -13.48
C LEU A 9 19.77 -14.64 -14.07
N SER A 10 18.75 -15.05 -14.83
CA SER A 10 18.76 -16.35 -15.52
C SER A 10 19.89 -16.45 -16.55
N TYR A 11 20.16 -15.37 -17.30
CA TYR A 11 21.29 -15.34 -18.24
C TYR A 11 22.65 -15.39 -17.55
N VAL A 12 22.81 -14.67 -16.44
CA VAL A 12 24.06 -14.69 -15.64
C VAL A 12 24.29 -16.09 -15.06
N LEU A 13 23.26 -16.69 -14.45
CA LEU A 13 23.33 -18.07 -13.93
C LEU A 13 23.67 -19.06 -15.04
N TYR A 14 23.03 -18.93 -16.21
CA TYR A 14 23.32 -19.79 -17.35
C TYR A 14 24.77 -19.66 -17.82
N ALA A 15 25.30 -18.44 -17.90
CA ALA A 15 26.69 -18.19 -18.29
C ALA A 15 27.70 -18.76 -17.27
N LEU A 16 27.42 -18.62 -15.97
CA LEU A 16 28.28 -19.20 -14.93
C LEU A 16 28.27 -20.73 -14.99
N VAL A 17 27.08 -21.33 -15.04
CA VAL A 17 26.93 -22.79 -15.11
C VAL A 17 27.57 -23.36 -16.37
N SER A 18 27.46 -22.68 -17.52
CA SER A 18 28.09 -23.14 -18.76
C SER A 18 29.62 -23.05 -18.68
N MET A 19 30.18 -21.99 -18.10
CA MET A 19 31.62 -21.82 -17.92
C MET A 19 32.21 -22.89 -16.99
N PHE A 20 31.64 -23.08 -15.80
CA PHE A 20 32.10 -24.10 -14.84
C PHE A 20 31.86 -25.52 -15.36
N GLY A 21 30.71 -25.77 -15.99
CA GLY A 21 30.40 -27.08 -16.55
C GLY A 21 31.34 -27.45 -17.69
N ALA A 22 31.65 -26.52 -18.61
CA ALA A 22 32.60 -26.77 -19.69
C ALA A 22 33.99 -27.13 -19.15
N PHE A 23 34.44 -26.44 -18.09
CA PHE A 23 35.69 -26.76 -17.41
C PHE A 23 35.72 -28.17 -16.80
N LEU A 24 34.62 -28.62 -16.18
CA LEU A 24 34.51 -29.97 -15.62
C LEU A 24 34.48 -31.07 -16.69
N VAL A 25 33.85 -30.79 -17.84
CA VAL A 25 33.86 -31.70 -19.00
C VAL A 25 35.27 -31.84 -19.57
N MET A 26 36.03 -30.74 -19.67
CA MET A 26 37.45 -30.79 -20.10
C MET A 26 38.33 -31.62 -19.15
N LYS A 27 38.00 -31.65 -17.86
CA LYS A 27 38.65 -32.51 -16.85
C LYS A 27 38.15 -33.96 -16.83
N GLN A 28 37.32 -34.36 -17.80
CA GLN A 28 36.68 -35.68 -17.87
C GLN A 28 35.90 -36.07 -16.60
N SER A 29 35.51 -35.09 -15.76
CA SER A 29 34.80 -35.34 -14.50
C SER A 29 33.28 -35.46 -14.70
N MET A 30 32.76 -34.98 -15.84
CA MET A 30 31.34 -35.05 -16.21
C MET A 30 31.19 -35.26 -17.72
N SER A 31 30.05 -35.83 -18.13
CA SER A 31 29.68 -35.97 -19.55
C SER A 31 29.02 -34.68 -20.08
N VAL A 32 29.02 -34.54 -21.41
CA VAL A 32 28.30 -33.45 -22.11
C VAL A 32 26.79 -33.54 -21.86
N GLY A 33 26.24 -34.75 -21.69
CA GLY A 33 24.83 -34.95 -21.35
C GLY A 33 24.49 -34.37 -19.98
N ASN A 34 25.36 -34.56 -18.98
CA ASN A 34 25.12 -34.08 -17.63
C ASN A 34 25.05 -32.54 -17.57
N ILE A 35 25.95 -31.83 -18.26
CA ILE A 35 25.92 -30.36 -18.32
C ILE A 35 24.68 -29.87 -19.08
N ALA A 36 24.28 -30.53 -20.17
CA ALA A 36 23.07 -30.16 -20.91
C ALA A 36 21.81 -30.25 -20.04
N SER A 37 21.65 -31.34 -19.29
CA SER A 37 20.54 -31.50 -18.34
C SER A 37 20.57 -30.45 -17.22
N PHE A 38 21.75 -30.12 -16.70
CA PHE A 38 21.90 -29.13 -15.63
C PHE A 38 21.59 -27.71 -16.09
N LEU A 39 22.02 -27.35 -17.30
CA LEU A 39 21.69 -26.06 -17.93
C LEU A 39 20.19 -25.92 -18.17
N GLN A 40 19.51 -27.01 -18.56
CA GLN A 40 18.06 -27.01 -18.72
C GLN A 40 17.33 -26.84 -17.38
N TYR A 41 17.81 -27.49 -16.32
CA TYR A 41 17.28 -27.33 -14.98
C TYR A 41 17.44 -25.88 -14.46
N THR A 42 18.59 -25.26 -14.73
CA THR A 42 18.89 -23.87 -14.35
C THR A 42 17.87 -22.87 -14.92
N ARG A 43 17.40 -23.07 -16.15
CA ARG A 43 16.35 -22.21 -16.73
C ARG A 43 15.00 -22.43 -16.09
N THR A 44 14.68 -23.67 -15.71
CA THR A 44 13.39 -24.01 -15.09
C THR A 44 13.28 -23.45 -13.68
N ILE A 45 14.36 -23.44 -12.89
CA ILE A 45 14.33 -22.95 -11.50
C ILE A 45 14.01 -21.44 -11.38
N SER A 46 14.29 -20.67 -12.43
CA SER A 46 14.00 -19.22 -12.45
C SER A 46 12.50 -18.92 -12.45
N ARG A 47 11.67 -19.82 -13.00
CA ARG A 47 10.20 -19.66 -13.07
C ARG A 47 9.53 -19.67 -11.69
N PRO A 48 9.68 -20.72 -10.85
CA PRO A 48 9.06 -20.75 -9.52
C PRO A 48 9.57 -19.63 -8.63
N ILE A 49 10.85 -19.24 -8.72
CA ILE A 49 11.39 -18.09 -7.96
C ILE A 49 10.62 -16.81 -8.33
N THR A 50 10.32 -16.63 -9.62
CA THR A 50 9.53 -15.48 -10.09
C THR A 50 8.10 -15.53 -9.55
N MET A 51 7.48 -16.71 -9.52
CA MET A 51 6.15 -16.88 -8.94
C MET A 51 6.11 -16.53 -7.45
N VAL A 52 7.06 -17.04 -6.65
CA VAL A 52 7.18 -16.73 -5.22
C VAL A 52 7.42 -15.23 -5.01
N SER A 53 8.29 -14.62 -5.82
CA SER A 53 8.57 -13.19 -5.75
C SER A 53 7.32 -12.33 -5.98
N ASN A 54 6.48 -12.71 -6.93
CA ASN A 54 5.21 -12.02 -7.16
C ASN A 54 4.25 -12.21 -5.98
N GLN A 55 4.20 -13.40 -5.38
CA GLN A 55 3.37 -13.67 -4.21
C GLN A 55 3.81 -12.84 -2.99
N LEU A 56 5.12 -12.64 -2.80
CA LEU A 56 5.66 -11.79 -1.74
C LEU A 56 5.23 -10.33 -1.90
N ASN A 57 5.21 -9.80 -3.12
CA ASN A 57 4.71 -8.43 -3.35
C ASN A 57 3.25 -8.28 -2.92
N THR A 58 2.40 -9.28 -3.20
CA THR A 58 1.01 -9.28 -2.73
C THR A 58 0.92 -9.36 -1.22
N LEU A 59 1.75 -10.18 -0.57
CA LEU A 59 1.80 -10.25 0.90
C LEU A 59 2.22 -8.93 1.52
N PHE A 60 3.24 -8.24 0.97
CA PHE A 60 3.64 -6.93 1.46
C PHE A 60 2.56 -5.87 1.27
N ALA A 61 1.86 -5.88 0.14
CA ALA A 61 0.73 -4.97 -0.08
C ALA A 61 -0.42 -5.25 0.91
N ALA A 62 -0.70 -6.52 1.20
CA ALA A 62 -1.69 -6.90 2.19
C ALA A 62 -1.29 -6.47 3.61
N LEU A 63 -0.02 -6.65 3.98
CA LEU A 63 0.52 -6.19 5.27
C LEU A 63 0.42 -4.67 5.41
N ALA A 64 0.79 -3.90 4.39
CA ALA A 64 0.67 -2.44 4.41
C ALA A 64 -0.80 -1.98 4.51
N GLY A 65 -1.73 -2.71 3.86
CA GLY A 65 -3.16 -2.47 4.01
C GLY A 65 -3.66 -2.78 5.43
N ALA A 66 -3.20 -3.87 6.02
CA ALA A 66 -3.54 -4.25 7.38
C ALA A 66 -3.01 -3.22 8.40
N GLU A 67 -1.77 -2.77 8.27
CA GLU A 67 -1.18 -1.72 9.11
C GLU A 67 -2.05 -0.46 9.12
N ARG A 68 -2.54 -0.01 7.95
CA ARG A 68 -3.46 1.13 7.87
C ARG A 68 -4.78 0.90 8.62
N ILE A 69 -5.35 -0.31 8.53
CA ILE A 69 -6.61 -0.63 9.23
C ILE A 69 -6.38 -0.61 10.74
N PHE A 70 -5.31 -1.25 11.21
CA PHE A 70 -4.98 -1.26 12.64
C PHE A 70 -4.69 0.14 13.17
N ASN A 71 -3.96 0.97 12.41
CA ASN A 71 -3.72 2.36 12.80
C ASN A 71 -5.01 3.15 13.00
N ILE A 72 -6.04 2.94 12.15
CA ILE A 72 -7.34 3.60 12.33
C ILE A 72 -8.08 3.07 13.56
N LEU A 73 -8.03 1.75 13.79
CA LEU A 73 -8.66 1.14 14.96
C LEU A 73 -7.99 1.58 16.29
N ASP A 74 -6.71 1.92 16.25
CA ASP A 74 -5.92 2.36 17.39
C ASP A 74 -5.97 3.89 17.60
N GLU A 75 -6.60 4.66 16.70
CA GLU A 75 -6.72 6.11 16.82
C GLU A 75 -7.63 6.52 17.99
N GLU A 76 -7.31 7.63 18.67
CA GLU A 76 -8.14 8.11 19.78
C GLU A 76 -9.49 8.66 19.28
N VAL A 77 -10.56 8.41 20.05
CA VAL A 77 -11.91 8.90 19.71
C VAL A 77 -11.93 10.43 19.74
N GLU A 78 -12.39 11.04 18.64
CA GLU A 78 -12.60 12.49 18.60
C GLU A 78 -13.61 12.92 19.67
N THR A 79 -13.17 13.78 20.59
CA THR A 79 -14.06 14.42 21.56
C THR A 79 -14.73 15.63 20.91
N ASP A 80 -16.04 15.76 21.08
CA ASP A 80 -16.79 16.95 20.64
C ASP A 80 -16.46 18.15 21.55
N SER A 81 -15.32 18.79 21.26
CA SER A 81 -14.85 20.03 21.89
C SER A 81 -14.87 21.19 20.89
N GLY A 82 -15.79 21.17 19.93
CA GLY A 82 -15.92 22.23 18.94
C GLY A 82 -16.44 23.53 19.58
N ASP A 83 -15.82 24.65 19.26
CA ASP A 83 -16.24 25.96 19.80
C ASP A 83 -17.40 26.60 19.01
N VAL A 84 -17.77 26.01 17.87
CA VAL A 84 -18.83 26.50 16.98
C VAL A 84 -20.13 25.73 17.25
N MET A 85 -21.18 26.43 17.67
CA MET A 85 -22.48 25.83 17.97
C MET A 85 -23.59 26.40 17.10
N LEU A 86 -24.56 25.55 16.71
CA LEU A 86 -25.78 25.99 16.04
C LEU A 86 -26.80 26.44 17.09
N VAL A 87 -27.19 27.71 17.07
CA VAL A 87 -28.13 28.31 18.03
C VAL A 87 -29.36 28.83 17.29
N LYS A 88 -30.54 28.73 17.92
CA LYS A 88 -31.78 29.33 17.40
C LYS A 88 -31.84 30.79 17.82
N ASP A 89 -32.16 31.67 16.88
CA ASP A 89 -32.37 33.09 17.16
C ASP A 89 -33.72 33.29 17.89
N ASP A 90 -33.68 33.85 19.10
CA ASP A 90 -34.88 34.15 19.90
C ASP A 90 -35.64 35.38 19.39
N ALA A 91 -35.07 36.13 18.43
CA ALA A 91 -35.66 37.33 17.83
C ALA A 91 -36.68 37.01 16.70
N GLY A 92 -37.73 36.22 16.99
CA GLY A 92 -38.97 36.18 16.21
C GLY A 92 -38.93 35.65 14.76
N LYS A 93 -37.75 35.47 14.16
CA LYS A 93 -37.55 34.73 12.90
C LYS A 93 -36.93 33.38 13.25
N LYS A 94 -37.64 32.30 12.92
CA LYS A 94 -37.23 30.90 13.15
C LYS A 94 -36.00 30.47 12.29
N SER A 95 -34.97 31.30 12.17
CA SER A 95 -33.74 31.03 11.43
C SER A 95 -32.61 30.66 12.39
N SER A 96 -31.98 29.50 12.19
CA SER A 96 -30.79 29.08 12.93
C SER A 96 -29.56 29.91 12.54
N CYS A 97 -28.66 30.16 13.50
CA CYS A 97 -27.41 30.89 13.30
C CYS A 97 -26.23 30.08 13.85
N TRP A 98 -25.08 30.17 13.18
CA TRP A 98 -23.82 29.63 13.71
C TRP A 98 -23.23 30.62 14.72
N LYS A 99 -22.98 30.17 15.94
CA LYS A 99 -22.25 30.90 16.98
C LYS A 99 -20.77 30.56 16.85
N VAL A 100 -19.97 31.48 16.30
CA VAL A 100 -18.54 31.30 16.03
C VAL A 100 -17.72 32.13 17.02
N PRO A 101 -16.72 31.57 17.72
CA PRO A 101 -15.84 32.35 18.59
C PRO A 101 -14.94 33.26 17.76
N LYS A 102 -14.73 34.50 18.22
CA LYS A 102 -13.79 35.45 17.62
C LYS A 102 -12.53 35.53 18.47
N GLU A 103 -11.38 35.85 17.87
CA GLU A 103 -10.13 36.16 18.58
C GLU A 103 -10.34 37.39 19.48
N GLY A 104 -10.81 37.17 20.70
CA GLY A 104 -11.21 38.21 21.66
C GLY A 104 -12.60 37.97 22.23
N ASN A 105 -12.69 37.10 23.24
CA ASN A 105 -13.80 36.88 24.19
C ASN A 105 -15.25 37.20 23.73
N GLY A 106 -15.59 36.94 22.48
CA GLY A 106 -16.83 37.37 21.84
C GLY A 106 -17.27 36.39 20.76
N TYR A 107 -18.56 36.39 20.45
CA TYR A 107 -19.15 35.49 19.48
C TYR A 107 -19.70 36.26 18.28
N GLU A 108 -19.43 35.76 17.08
CA GLU A 108 -20.04 36.21 15.84
C GLU A 108 -21.18 35.27 15.47
N TYR A 109 -22.36 35.84 15.21
CA TYR A 109 -23.53 35.08 14.81
C TYR A 109 -23.69 35.16 13.30
N VAL A 110 -23.31 34.08 12.61
CA VAL A 110 -23.40 34.00 11.15
C VAL A 110 -24.74 33.35 10.79
N PRO A 111 -25.64 34.04 10.06
CA PRO A 111 -26.92 33.46 9.67
C PRO A 111 -26.68 32.26 8.75
N LEU A 112 -27.43 31.17 8.98
CA LEU A 112 -27.35 29.96 8.16
C LEU A 112 -27.82 30.26 6.72
N LYS A 113 -26.89 30.63 5.85
CA LYS A 113 -27.14 30.85 4.42
C LYS A 113 -26.83 29.57 3.66
N GLY A 114 -27.78 28.64 3.71
CA GLY A 114 -27.69 27.39 2.96
C GLY A 114 -28.08 26.19 3.82
N PHE A 115 -28.90 25.31 3.24
CA PHE A 115 -29.29 24.05 3.85
C PHE A 115 -28.48 22.93 3.18
N ILE A 116 -27.26 22.71 3.65
CA ILE A 116 -26.51 21.52 3.26
C ILE A 116 -26.90 20.44 4.27
N THR A 117 -27.76 19.51 3.86
CA THR A 117 -28.08 18.33 4.67
C THR A 117 -27.14 17.22 4.27
N PHE A 118 -26.26 16.86 5.17
CA PHE A 118 -25.53 15.61 5.12
C PHE A 118 -26.47 14.55 5.71
N LYS A 119 -27.16 13.80 4.84
CA LYS A 119 -27.91 12.60 5.23
C LYS A 119 -27.00 11.40 5.03
N ASP A 120 -26.96 10.51 6.02
CA ASP A 120 -26.16 9.29 5.97
C ASP A 120 -24.68 9.54 5.65
N VAL A 121 -24.13 10.62 6.20
CA VAL A 121 -22.70 10.93 6.07
C VAL A 121 -21.98 10.39 7.28
N ASP A 122 -21.17 9.38 7.01
CA ASP A 122 -20.20 8.80 7.91
C ASP A 122 -18.82 9.36 7.50
N PHE A 123 -18.09 9.95 8.46
CA PHE A 123 -16.73 10.47 8.23
C PHE A 123 -15.65 9.43 8.53
N GLY A 124 -16.00 8.15 8.53
CA GLY A 124 -15.08 7.04 8.73
C GLY A 124 -14.88 6.72 10.20
#